data_AF-A0A956EAD1-F1
#
_entry.id   AF-A0A956EAD1-F1
#
_cell.length_a   1.000
_cell.length_b   1.000
_cell.length_c   1.000
_cell.angle_alpha   90.00
_cell.angle_beta   90.00
_cell.angle_gamma   90.00
#
_symmetry.space_group_name_H-M   'P 1'
#
loop_
_entity.id
_entity.type
_entity.pdbx_description
1 polymer ?
#
loop_
_entity_poly.entity_id
_entity_poly.type
_entity_poly.pdbx_seq_one_letter_code
_entity_poly.pdbx_strand_id
1 'polypeptide(L)'
;MGNSVSSDEGRSRRAASGWRLSHALLVVAVLGLAAGCSGYVKRGSALYADGRYIEAAEVFERTEHRLDQSNAKQQAEYGLYRGLTLLVLGDTPGARRWLSYAYQVERANPGVLRGNRRALLDRGWVELQARGELPPGPAAPAMAAQPMPATLISSESAPPPGPSPAPPARRSLMPQ
;
A
#
# COMPACT_ATOMS: atom_id res chain seq x y z
N MET A 1 33.24 -28.06 75.99
CA MET A 1 33.73 -28.60 74.69
C MET A 1 32.47 -28.98 73.93
N GLY A 2 31.90 -28.08 73.11
CA GLY A 2 32.26 -27.85 71.69
C GLY A 2 31.70 -29.01 70.85
N ASN A 3 30.90 -28.87 69.80
CA ASN A 3 30.66 -27.85 68.78
C ASN A 3 29.26 -28.14 68.18
N SER A 4 28.44 -27.14 67.81
CA SER A 4 28.24 -26.54 66.46
C SER A 4 27.89 -27.51 65.32
N VAL A 5 27.14 -26.98 64.33
CA VAL A 5 26.99 -27.43 62.92
C VAL A 5 25.76 -28.33 62.67
N SER A 6 24.84 -28.12 61.71
CA SER A 6 24.73 -27.15 60.61
C SER A 6 23.27 -26.99 60.20
N SER A 7 22.91 -25.74 59.89
CA SER A 7 21.83 -25.38 58.98
C SER A 7 22.23 -25.65 57.52
N ASP A 8 21.22 -25.63 56.65
CA ASP A 8 21.26 -25.33 55.21
C ASP A 8 20.99 -26.49 54.24
N GLU A 9 19.72 -26.85 54.08
CA GLU A 9 19.20 -27.55 52.89
C GLU A 9 17.86 -26.93 52.48
N GLY A 10 17.88 -25.80 51.75
CA GLY A 10 16.64 -25.11 51.42
C GLY A 10 16.65 -24.19 50.21
N ARG A 11 17.61 -24.31 49.27
CA ARG A 11 17.74 -23.32 48.20
C ARG A 11 18.31 -23.87 46.89
N SER A 12 17.56 -24.72 46.15
CA SER A 12 17.97 -25.08 44.77
C SER A 12 16.85 -25.58 43.82
N ARG A 13 15.59 -25.15 43.98
CA ARG A 13 14.50 -25.60 43.09
C ARG A 13 13.64 -24.51 42.45
N ARG A 14 14.16 -23.30 42.23
CA ARG A 14 13.40 -22.22 41.56
C ARG A 14 14.25 -21.48 40.52
N ALA A 15 14.69 -22.17 39.46
CA ALA A 15 15.40 -21.49 38.35
C ALA A 15 15.21 -22.13 36.97
N ALA A 16 14.20 -23.00 36.77
CA ALA A 16 14.06 -23.74 35.50
C ALA A 16 12.69 -23.59 34.80
N SER A 17 11.78 -22.74 35.30
CA SER A 17 10.42 -22.60 34.74
C SER A 17 10.15 -21.28 34.00
N GLY A 18 11.08 -20.31 34.01
CA GLY A 18 10.87 -19.00 33.37
C GLY A 18 11.08 -18.97 31.86
N TRP A 19 11.88 -19.88 31.30
CA TRP A 19 12.33 -19.78 29.89
C TRP A 19 11.24 -20.15 28.87
N ARG A 20 10.35 -21.09 29.22
CA ARG A 20 9.33 -21.62 28.30
C ARG A 20 8.16 -20.65 28.08
N LEU A 21 7.82 -19.84 29.08
CA LEU A 21 6.76 -18.83 28.99
C LEU A 21 7.18 -17.64 28.11
N SER A 22 8.45 -17.23 28.17
CA SER A 22 8.98 -16.15 27.32
C SER A 22 9.02 -16.51 25.84
N HIS A 23 9.31 -17.78 25.51
CA HIS A 23 9.32 -18.24 24.12
C HIS A 23 7.91 -18.32 23.51
N ALA A 24 6.91 -18.73 24.30
CA ALA A 24 5.52 -18.81 23.84
C ALA A 24 4.94 -17.42 23.48
N LEU A 25 5.23 -16.40 24.30
CA LEU A 25 4.80 -15.02 24.03
C LEU A 25 5.45 -14.42 22.77
N LEU A 26 6.73 -14.72 22.54
CA LEU A 26 7.45 -14.23 21.37
C LEU A 26 6.94 -14.86 20.06
N VAL A 27 6.61 -16.16 20.07
CA VAL A 27 6.01 -16.85 18.91
C VAL A 27 4.62 -16.31 18.59
N VAL A 28 3.78 -16.04 19.60
CA VAL A 28 2.44 -15.45 19.38
C VAL A 28 2.53 -14.02 18.84
N ALA A 29 3.47 -13.21 19.33
CA ALA A 29 3.70 -11.86 18.83
C ALA A 29 4.16 -11.85 17.36
N VAL A 30 5.05 -12.77 16.98
CA VAL A 30 5.54 -12.91 15.60
C VAL A 30 4.43 -13.42 14.66
N LEU A 31 3.58 -14.36 15.11
CA LEU A 31 2.45 -14.84 14.29
C LEU A 31 1.38 -13.76 14.04
N GLY A 32 1.15 -12.85 15.00
CA GLY A 32 0.19 -11.76 14.83
C GLY A 32 0.56 -10.76 13.72
N LEU A 33 1.85 -10.51 13.51
CA LEU A 33 2.35 -9.60 12.47
C LEU A 33 2.19 -10.17 11.06
N ALA A 34 2.19 -11.50 10.90
CA ALA A 34 2.05 -12.16 9.60
C ALA A 34 0.61 -12.12 9.03
N ALA A 35 -0.41 -11.90 9.86
CA ALA A 35 -1.81 -11.82 9.41
C ALA A 35 -2.13 -10.51 8.65
N GLY A 36 -1.25 -9.50 8.71
CA GLY A 36 -1.49 -8.18 8.11
C GLY A 36 -1.21 -8.07 6.60
N CYS A 37 -0.45 -9.00 6.01
CA CYS A 37 0.06 -8.83 4.64
C CYS A 37 -0.95 -9.19 3.53
N SER A 38 -2.10 -9.82 3.84
CA SER A 38 -3.11 -10.17 2.82
C SER A 38 -4.48 -9.53 2.98
N GLY A 39 -4.72 -8.80 4.07
CA GLY A 39 -6.03 -8.26 4.38
C GLY A 39 -6.49 -7.13 3.47
N TYR A 40 -5.58 -6.30 2.97
CA TYR A 40 -5.95 -5.05 2.29
C TYR A 40 -6.57 -5.30 0.91
N VAL A 41 -6.00 -6.20 0.09
CA VAL A 41 -6.60 -6.59 -1.21
C VAL A 41 -7.96 -7.26 -1.01
N LYS A 42 -8.07 -8.14 -0.01
CA LYS A 42 -9.36 -8.79 0.33
C LYS A 42 -10.41 -7.78 0.78
N ARG A 43 -10.04 -6.80 1.59
CA ARG A 43 -10.94 -5.73 2.04
C ARG A 43 -11.35 -4.82 0.89
N GLY A 44 -10.42 -4.36 0.05
CA GLY A 44 -10.71 -3.51 -1.09
C GLY A 44 -11.59 -4.21 -2.14
N SER A 45 -11.32 -5.49 -2.42
CA SER A 45 -12.15 -6.29 -3.34
C SER A 45 -13.55 -6.57 -2.81
N ALA A 46 -13.72 -6.76 -1.50
CA ALA A 46 -15.04 -6.85 -0.88
C ALA A 46 -15.82 -5.54 -1.02
N LEU A 47 -15.19 -4.39 -0.72
CA LEU A 47 -15.82 -3.08 -0.92
C LEU A 47 -16.21 -2.82 -2.39
N TYR A 48 -15.36 -3.22 -3.34
CA TYR A 48 -15.70 -3.18 -4.76
C TYR A 48 -16.93 -4.04 -5.09
N ALA A 49 -16.97 -5.28 -4.60
CA ALA A 49 -18.10 -6.19 -4.81
C ALA A 49 -19.41 -5.66 -4.20
N ASP A 50 -19.32 -4.93 -3.08
CA ASP A 50 -20.43 -4.28 -2.41
C ASP A 50 -20.87 -2.95 -3.08
N GLY A 51 -20.22 -2.54 -4.18
CA GLY A 51 -20.51 -1.28 -4.88
C GLY A 51 -19.99 -0.02 -4.17
N ARG A 52 -19.16 -0.17 -3.14
CA ARG A 52 -18.58 0.91 -2.32
C ARG A 52 -17.25 1.39 -2.89
N TYR A 53 -17.32 1.97 -4.09
CA TYR A 53 -16.13 2.25 -4.90
C TYR A 53 -15.21 3.34 -4.31
N ILE A 54 -15.76 4.35 -3.63
CA ILE A 54 -14.97 5.41 -3.00
C ILE A 54 -14.14 4.82 -1.85
N GLU A 55 -14.74 4.00 -1.00
CA GLU A 55 -14.04 3.35 0.10
C GLU A 55 -13.05 2.29 -0.39
N ALA A 56 -13.38 1.57 -1.46
CA ALA A 56 -12.44 0.67 -2.11
C ALA A 56 -11.20 1.44 -2.60
N ALA A 57 -11.41 2.57 -3.29
CA ALA A 57 -10.33 3.43 -3.77
C ALA A 57 -9.43 3.93 -2.63
N GLU A 58 -10.02 4.40 -1.54
CA GLU A 58 -9.30 4.87 -0.37
C GLU A 58 -8.47 3.76 0.30
N VAL A 59 -9.04 2.56 0.43
CA VAL A 59 -8.30 1.40 0.98
C VAL A 59 -7.10 1.07 0.12
N PHE A 60 -7.25 1.04 -1.21
CA PHE A 60 -6.14 0.76 -2.11
C PHE A 60 -5.06 1.84 -2.01
N GLU A 61 -5.41 3.12 -2.11
CA GLU A 61 -4.46 4.23 -2.02
C GLU A 61 -3.64 4.21 -0.73
N ARG A 62 -4.29 4.05 0.43
CA ARG A 62 -3.58 3.98 1.72
C ARG A 62 -2.64 2.78 1.82
N THR A 63 -2.88 1.72 1.06
CA THR A 63 -2.11 0.46 1.14
C THR A 63 -1.12 0.27 -0.02
N GLU A 64 -1.01 1.23 -0.93
CA GLU A 64 -0.13 1.15 -2.10
C GLU A 64 1.34 0.94 -1.72
N HIS A 65 1.81 1.57 -0.65
CA HIS A 65 3.19 1.42 -0.14
C HIS A 65 3.57 -0.03 0.22
N ARG A 66 2.59 -0.94 0.39
CA ARG A 66 2.83 -2.36 0.72
C ARG A 66 2.94 -3.24 -0.52
N LEU A 67 2.67 -2.69 -1.70
CA LEU A 67 2.62 -3.44 -2.95
C LEU A 67 3.99 -4.04 -3.31
N ASP A 68 5.06 -3.30 -3.06
CA ASP A 68 6.44 -3.74 -3.33
C ASP A 68 6.87 -4.96 -2.51
N GLN A 69 6.26 -5.14 -1.34
CA GLN A 69 6.53 -6.27 -0.44
C GLN A 69 5.56 -7.44 -0.65
N SER A 70 4.56 -7.25 -1.51
CA SER A 70 3.49 -8.24 -1.74
C SER A 70 3.90 -9.26 -2.79
N ASN A 71 3.31 -10.46 -2.74
CA ASN A 71 3.60 -11.48 -3.76
C ASN A 71 2.90 -11.15 -5.10
N ALA A 72 3.34 -11.79 -6.19
CA ALA A 72 2.82 -11.54 -7.54
C ALA A 72 1.29 -11.68 -7.66
N LYS A 73 0.69 -12.64 -6.96
CA LYS A 73 -0.77 -12.80 -6.95
C LYS A 73 -1.46 -11.57 -6.34
N GLN A 74 -0.98 -11.08 -5.20
CA GLN A 74 -1.54 -9.89 -4.55
C GLN A 74 -1.31 -8.65 -5.39
N GLN A 75 -0.15 -8.51 -6.02
CA GLN A 75 0.14 -7.40 -6.94
C GLN A 75 -0.84 -7.37 -8.11
N ALA A 76 -1.07 -8.52 -8.76
CA ALA A 76 -2.02 -8.64 -9.86
C ALA A 76 -3.46 -8.35 -9.41
N GLU A 77 -3.89 -8.90 -8.26
CA GLU A 77 -5.22 -8.64 -7.71
C GLU A 77 -5.41 -7.17 -7.29
N TYR A 78 -4.39 -6.54 -6.71
CA TYR A 78 -4.41 -5.12 -6.37
C TYR A 78 -4.60 -4.26 -7.63
N GLY A 79 -3.76 -4.47 -8.67
CA GLY A 79 -3.88 -3.75 -9.93
C GLY A 79 -5.25 -3.94 -10.60
N LEU A 80 -5.77 -5.17 -10.59
CA LEU A 80 -7.08 -5.50 -11.12
C LEU A 80 -8.18 -4.69 -10.43
N TYR A 81 -8.32 -4.80 -9.11
CA TYR A 81 -9.42 -4.17 -8.39
C TYR A 81 -9.25 -2.65 -8.28
N ARG A 82 -8.03 -2.13 -8.13
CA ARG A 82 -7.76 -0.69 -8.15
C ARG A 82 -8.12 -0.10 -9.50
N GLY A 83 -7.72 -0.76 -10.59
CA GLY A 83 -8.03 -0.35 -11.96
C GLY A 83 -9.53 -0.33 -12.25
N LEU A 84 -10.25 -1.40 -11.88
CA LEU A 84 -11.71 -1.47 -12.05
C LEU A 84 -12.45 -0.44 -11.19
N THR A 85 -11.99 -0.20 -9.96
CA THR A 85 -12.58 0.82 -9.09
C THR A 85 -12.45 2.19 -9.73
N LEU A 86 -11.26 2.55 -10.22
CA LEU A 86 -11.03 3.83 -10.91
C LEU A 86 -11.83 3.94 -12.20
N LEU A 87 -11.99 2.83 -12.93
CA LEU A 87 -12.82 2.78 -14.13
C LEU A 87 -14.28 3.13 -13.81
N VAL A 88 -14.85 2.55 -12.75
CA VAL A 88 -16.22 2.87 -12.31
C VAL A 88 -16.33 4.34 -11.87
N LEU A 89 -15.31 4.87 -11.21
CA LEU A 89 -15.26 6.28 -10.78
C LEU A 89 -14.99 7.28 -11.94
N GLY A 90 -14.75 6.79 -13.15
CA GLY A 90 -14.51 7.62 -14.33
C GLY A 90 -13.06 8.08 -14.53
N ASP A 91 -12.15 7.72 -13.63
CA ASP A 91 -10.71 7.98 -13.79
C ASP A 91 -10.09 6.98 -14.78
N THR A 92 -10.30 7.27 -16.06
CA THR A 92 -9.83 6.45 -17.18
C THR A 92 -8.29 6.38 -17.25
N PRO A 93 -7.52 7.48 -17.06
CA PRO A 93 -6.06 7.40 -16.99
C PRO A 93 -5.55 6.51 -15.86
N GLY A 94 -6.09 6.66 -14.65
CA GLY A 94 -5.72 5.83 -13.50
C GLY A 94 -6.09 4.37 -13.70
N ALA A 95 -7.30 4.10 -14.21
CA ALA A 95 -7.75 2.76 -14.56
C ALA A 95 -6.81 2.08 -15.57
N ARG A 96 -6.43 2.81 -16.64
CA ARG A 96 -5.47 2.30 -17.64
C ARG A 96 -4.15 1.91 -17.02
N ARG A 97 -3.58 2.75 -16.15
CA ARG A 97 -2.31 2.46 -15.46
C ARG A 97 -2.40 1.16 -14.68
N TRP A 98 -3.42 1.02 -13.83
CA TRP A 98 -3.53 -0.12 -12.92
C TRP A 98 -3.96 -1.42 -13.59
N LEU A 99 -4.85 -1.38 -14.59
CA LEU A 99 -5.17 -2.58 -15.38
C LEU A 99 -3.97 -3.03 -16.22
N SER A 100 -3.18 -2.10 -16.77
CA SER A 100 -1.93 -2.44 -17.47
C SER A 100 -0.93 -3.10 -16.52
N TYR A 101 -0.81 -2.60 -15.29
CA TYR A 101 0.03 -3.20 -14.27
C TYR A 101 -0.39 -4.64 -13.96
N ALA A 102 -1.70 -4.90 -13.79
CA ALA A 102 -2.20 -6.26 -13.58
C ALA A 102 -1.86 -7.22 -14.75
N TYR A 103 -1.97 -6.75 -16.00
CA TYR A 103 -1.54 -7.52 -17.17
C TYR A 103 -0.04 -7.81 -17.18
N GLN A 104 0.79 -6.84 -16.79
CA GLN A 104 2.24 -7.03 -16.74
C GLN A 104 2.61 -8.09 -15.70
N VAL A 105 2.01 -8.04 -14.51
CA VAL A 105 2.25 -9.04 -13.47
C VAL A 105 1.81 -10.44 -13.91
N GLU A 106 0.64 -10.56 -14.54
CA GLU A 106 0.13 -11.84 -15.08
C GLU A 106 0.98 -12.36 -16.25
N ARG A 107 1.50 -11.48 -17.11
CA ARG A 107 2.40 -11.87 -18.19
C ARG A 107 3.74 -12.38 -17.64
N ALA A 108 4.27 -11.72 -16.62
CA ALA A 108 5.51 -12.15 -15.95
C ALA A 108 5.32 -13.44 -15.15
N ASN A 109 4.12 -13.68 -14.61
CA ASN A 109 3.79 -14.83 -13.79
C ASN A 109 2.49 -15.49 -14.28
N PRO A 110 2.52 -16.30 -15.35
CA PRO A 110 1.31 -16.86 -15.94
C PRO A 110 0.48 -17.67 -14.93
N GLY A 111 -0.82 -17.37 -14.87
CA GLY A 111 -1.77 -18.06 -14.02
C GLY A 111 -1.82 -17.60 -12.57
N VAL A 112 -1.30 -16.39 -12.24
CA VAL A 112 -1.53 -15.77 -10.92
C VAL A 112 -2.97 -15.27 -10.78
N LEU A 113 -3.57 -14.79 -11.87
CA LEU A 113 -5.00 -14.52 -12.00
C LEU A 113 -5.67 -15.70 -12.70
N ARG A 114 -6.49 -16.46 -11.96
CA ARG A 114 -7.24 -17.60 -12.51
C ARG A 114 -8.75 -17.37 -12.51
N GLY A 115 -9.43 -18.06 -13.42
CA GLY A 115 -10.89 -18.12 -13.51
C GLY A 115 -11.51 -16.73 -13.62
N ASN A 116 -12.47 -16.45 -12.74
CA ASN A 116 -13.25 -15.22 -12.76
C ASN A 116 -12.39 -13.95 -12.72
N ARG A 117 -11.26 -13.93 -12.00
CA ARG A 117 -10.42 -12.72 -11.91
C ARG A 117 -9.74 -12.38 -13.24
N ARG A 118 -9.34 -13.40 -14.01
CA ARG A 118 -8.77 -13.18 -15.34
C ARG A 118 -9.81 -12.65 -16.30
N ALA A 119 -11.00 -13.26 -16.30
CA ALA A 119 -12.14 -12.77 -17.10
C ALA A 119 -12.54 -11.33 -16.72
N LEU A 120 -12.46 -10.99 -15.42
CA LEU A 120 -12.72 -9.63 -14.92
C LEU A 120 -11.70 -8.62 -15.45
N LEU A 121 -10.41 -8.99 -15.48
CA LEU A 121 -9.34 -8.15 -16.04
C LEU A 121 -9.58 -7.89 -17.54
N ASP A 122 -9.87 -8.95 -18.29
CA ASP A 122 -10.13 -8.86 -19.73
C ASP A 122 -11.36 -8.01 -20.04
N ARG A 123 -12.45 -8.17 -19.28
CA ARG A 123 -13.65 -7.32 -19.41
C ARG A 123 -13.37 -5.86 -19.09
N GLY A 124 -12.67 -5.58 -17.99
CA GLY A 124 -12.32 -4.22 -17.60
C GLY A 124 -11.46 -3.51 -18.64
N TRP A 125 -10.58 -4.25 -19.31
CA TRP A 125 -9.74 -3.73 -20.38
C TRP A 125 -10.51 -3.39 -21.65
N VAL A 126 -11.46 -4.24 -22.04
CA VAL A 126 -12.37 -3.95 -23.18
C VAL A 126 -13.21 -2.72 -22.89
N GLU A 127 -13.78 -2.62 -21.69
CA GLU A 127 -14.57 -1.46 -21.28
C GLU A 127 -13.74 -0.17 -21.26
N LEU A 128 -12.51 -0.21 -20.75
CA LEU A 128 -11.59 0.91 -20.78
C LEU A 128 -11.29 1.40 -22.21
N GLN A 129 -11.07 0.47 -23.15
CA GLN A 129 -10.83 0.81 -24.55
C GLN A 129 -12.06 1.46 -25.18
N ALA A 130 -13.25 0.90 -24.97
CA ALA A 130 -14.50 1.47 -25.45
C ALA A 130 -14.71 2.91 -24.96
N ARG A 131 -14.35 3.21 -23.70
CA ARG A 131 -14.42 4.58 -23.16
C ARG A 131 -13.34 5.52 -23.71
N GLY A 132 -12.17 5.00 -24.09
CA GLY A 132 -11.07 5.79 -24.64
C GLY A 132 -11.18 6.05 -26.15
N GLU A 133 -11.93 5.22 -26.88
CA GLU A 133 -12.20 5.39 -28.31
C GLU A 133 -13.33 6.37 -28.60
N LEU A 134 -14.15 6.73 -27.59
CA LEU A 134 -15.04 7.86 -27.74
C LEU A 134 -14.16 9.09 -28.05
N PRO A 135 -14.28 9.72 -29.24
CA PRO A 135 -13.66 11.01 -29.46
C PRO A 135 -14.09 11.90 -28.29
N PRO A 136 -13.22 12.79 -27.77
CA PRO A 136 -13.61 13.70 -26.71
C PRO A 136 -14.90 14.37 -27.18
N GLY A 137 -16.04 13.89 -26.68
CA GLY A 137 -17.34 14.36 -27.13
C GLY A 137 -17.28 15.86 -26.95
N PRO A 138 -17.77 16.67 -27.92
CA PRO A 138 -17.63 18.12 -27.89
C PRO A 138 -17.92 18.55 -26.48
N ALA A 139 -16.87 18.98 -25.78
CA ALA A 139 -16.82 19.03 -24.32
C ALA A 139 -18.18 19.50 -23.87
N ALA A 140 -18.93 18.65 -23.14
CA ALA A 140 -20.27 18.98 -22.69
C ALA A 140 -20.22 20.45 -22.29
N PRO A 141 -20.97 21.33 -22.98
CA PRO A 141 -20.71 22.76 -22.90
C PRO A 141 -20.66 23.10 -21.43
N ALA A 142 -19.66 23.90 -21.04
CA ALA A 142 -19.41 24.34 -19.68
C ALA A 142 -20.57 25.21 -19.13
N MET A 143 -21.81 24.78 -19.32
CA MET A 143 -23.05 25.30 -18.81
C MET A 143 -23.17 24.86 -17.36
N ALA A 144 -22.38 25.52 -16.51
CA ALA A 144 -22.65 25.83 -15.09
C ALA A 144 -21.36 26.11 -14.31
N ALA A 145 -20.25 26.44 -14.97
CA ALA A 145 -19.30 27.36 -14.35
C ALA A 145 -19.98 28.74 -14.27
N GLN A 146 -20.88 28.90 -13.30
CA GLN A 146 -21.31 30.22 -12.88
C GLN A 146 -20.03 31.02 -12.58
N PRO A 147 -19.87 32.22 -13.13
CA PRO A 147 -18.80 33.11 -12.69
C PRO A 147 -19.06 33.42 -11.23
N MET A 148 -18.37 32.72 -10.32
CA MET A 148 -18.23 33.21 -8.96
C MET A 148 -17.57 34.58 -9.08
N PRO A 149 -18.14 35.65 -8.49
CA PRO A 149 -17.51 36.95 -8.49
C PRO A 149 -16.14 36.79 -7.86
N ALA A 150 -15.12 37.23 -8.58
CA ALA A 150 -13.76 37.35 -8.10
C ALA A 150 -13.76 38.21 -6.82
N THR A 151 -13.86 37.56 -5.66
CA THR A 151 -13.37 38.16 -4.42
C THR A 151 -11.86 38.21 -4.57
N LEU A 152 -11.38 39.41 -4.89
CA LEU A 152 -9.99 39.81 -4.87
C LEU A 152 -9.39 39.47 -3.50
N ILE A 153 -8.75 38.31 -3.38
CA ILE A 153 -7.84 38.02 -2.27
C ILE A 153 -6.43 38.21 -2.83
N SER A 154 -5.97 39.45 -2.70
CA SER A 154 -4.56 39.77 -2.54
C SER A 154 -4.01 38.95 -1.36
N SER A 155 -3.07 38.05 -1.64
CA SER A 155 -2.16 37.45 -0.65
C SER A 155 -0.97 36.91 -1.45
N GLU A 156 0.04 37.73 -1.66
CA GLU A 156 1.19 37.91 -0.75
C GLU A 156 2.38 37.15 -1.35
N SER A 157 3.25 37.94 -1.97
CA SER A 157 4.47 37.52 -2.64
C SER A 157 5.42 36.88 -1.63
N ALA A 158 5.56 35.55 -1.69
CA ALA A 158 6.61 34.86 -0.96
C ALA A 158 8.00 35.35 -1.44
N PRO A 159 8.94 35.68 -0.53
CA PRO A 159 10.29 36.11 -0.90
C PRO A 159 11.11 34.95 -1.51
N PRO A 160 12.10 35.25 -2.36
CA PRO A 160 12.92 34.22 -3.01
C PRO A 160 13.77 33.44 -1.98
N PRO A 161 14.01 32.13 -2.23
CA PRO A 161 14.89 31.33 -1.40
C PRO A 161 16.33 31.89 -1.45
N GLY A 162 16.92 32.10 -0.28
CA GLY A 162 18.32 32.51 -0.14
C GLY A 162 19.30 31.45 -0.69
N PRO A 163 20.53 31.85 -1.02
CA PRO A 163 21.52 30.96 -1.62
C PRO A 163 21.90 29.81 -0.67
N SER A 164 21.82 28.58 -1.17
CA SER A 164 22.31 27.38 -0.46
C SER A 164 23.80 27.52 -0.09
N PRO A 165 24.20 27.14 1.13
CA PRO A 165 25.60 27.12 1.52
C PRO A 165 26.38 26.06 0.72
N ALA A 166 27.57 26.45 0.24
CA ALA A 166 28.46 25.60 -0.53
C ALA A 166 28.92 24.37 0.29
N PRO A 167 29.09 23.20 -0.36
CA PRO A 167 29.59 22.00 0.31
C PRO A 167 31.07 22.16 0.72
N PRO A 168 31.49 21.61 1.88
CA PRO A 168 32.88 21.66 2.30
C PRO A 168 33.77 20.83 1.37
N ALA A 169 34.87 21.44 0.93
CA ALA A 169 35.89 20.81 0.09
C ALA A 169 36.48 19.57 0.79
N ARG A 170 36.37 18.40 0.14
CA ARG A 170 37.01 17.17 0.57
C ARG A 170 38.52 17.32 0.45
N ARG A 171 39.20 17.39 1.60
CA ARG A 171 40.65 17.39 1.72
C ARG A 171 41.16 15.96 1.46
N SER A 172 41.69 15.72 0.27
CA SER A 172 42.33 14.46 -0.08
C SER A 172 43.58 14.26 0.78
N LEU A 173 43.56 13.25 1.65
CA LEU A 173 44.75 12.71 2.30
C LEU A 173 45.44 11.76 1.30
N MET A 174 46.65 12.09 0.87
CA MET A 174 47.54 11.13 0.20
C MET A 174 48.28 10.29 1.26
N PRO A 175 48.35 8.96 1.10
CA PRO A 175 49.32 8.14 1.83
C PRO A 175 50.71 8.23 1.16
N GLN A 176 51.76 8.28 1.99
CA GLN A 176 53.16 8.18 1.59
C GLN A 176 53.56 6.73 1.31
#